data_AF-L2GL34-F1
#
_entry.id   AF-L2GL34-F1
#
_cell.length_a   1.000
_cell.length_b   1.000
_cell.length_c   1.000
_cell.angle_alpha   90.00
_cell.angle_beta   90.00
_cell.angle_gamma   90.00
#
_symmetry.space_group_name_H-M   'P 1'
#
loop_
_entity.id
_entity.type
_entity.pdbx_description
1 polymer ?
#
loop_
_entity_poly.entity_id
_entity_poly.type
_entity_poly.pdbx_seq_one_letter_code
_entity_poly.pdbx_strand_id
1 'polypeptide(L)'
;MKHILCLARENFNEVVEKTDFHDTKGLISILRDMIDHAPFASSIMSRFIVECINRNPSLESRIRDVLKESTADRDAAFSRCIYATYLGAKTNIPDIEPVSSIFSSLALESHEINNFENRLENFYCHSIIRELRCNDRECLLRLSELPHECVIDYAVKDQNMFNTSLIIQMCRFYGFLESLEKRLPEFKMKNEIIASIFMNYFSDSNIYSSRGKEPSDALDNEAGILRKLMTGNTLDYCLKVCNKYYLGLLLGRKFQDFQLPQISHSQFCKMKFSNVKEFLDAFLKLTSPSVSHFFSYLEYYKDKFRLKEDDKKLFVELLREFHKDNPVYLEIVLRKLSKFHVI
;
A
#
# COMPACT_ATOMS: atom_id res chain seq x y z
N MET A 1 27.26 -17.73 17.37
CA MET A 1 26.66 -18.19 16.06
C MET A 1 25.70 -19.39 16.13
N LYS A 2 26.05 -20.52 16.78
CA LYS A 2 25.22 -21.76 16.79
C LYS A 2 23.83 -21.56 17.43
N HIS A 3 23.74 -20.72 18.47
CA HIS A 3 22.50 -20.37 19.17
C HIS A 3 21.60 -19.41 18.37
N ILE A 4 22.18 -18.50 17.60
CA ILE A 4 21.46 -17.55 16.72
C ILE A 4 20.73 -18.30 15.60
N LEU A 5 21.39 -19.29 15.01
CA LEU A 5 20.77 -20.17 14.02
C LEU A 5 19.66 -21.04 14.60
N CYS A 6 19.68 -21.36 15.90
CA CYS A 6 18.59 -22.08 16.57
C CYS A 6 17.39 -21.16 16.82
N LEU A 7 17.59 -19.92 17.28
CA LEU A 7 16.50 -18.94 17.46
C LEU A 7 15.83 -18.49 16.15
N ALA A 8 16.55 -18.53 15.03
CA ALA A 8 16.01 -18.22 13.72
C ALA A 8 15.36 -19.43 13.00
N ARG A 9 15.58 -20.67 13.46
CA ARG A 9 15.10 -21.91 12.81
C ARG A 9 14.14 -22.75 13.66
N GLU A 10 14.22 -22.69 14.99
CA GLU A 10 13.34 -23.40 15.91
C GLU A 10 12.16 -22.52 16.32
N ASN A 11 11.04 -23.13 16.72
CA ASN A 11 9.89 -22.39 17.26
C ASN A 11 10.31 -21.74 18.59
N PHE A 12 9.96 -20.46 18.83
CA PHE A 12 10.34 -19.70 20.04
C PHE A 12 10.10 -20.50 21.34
N ASN A 13 8.98 -21.23 21.41
CA ASN A 13 8.62 -22.04 22.56
C ASN A 13 9.62 -23.19 22.82
N GLU A 14 10.13 -23.81 21.76
CA GLU A 14 11.10 -24.91 21.85
C GLU A 14 12.46 -24.42 22.38
N VAL A 15 12.86 -23.21 21.97
CA VAL A 15 14.07 -22.58 22.49
C VAL A 15 13.92 -22.25 23.97
N VAL A 16 12.76 -21.71 24.39
CA VAL A 16 12.48 -21.43 25.81
C VAL A 16 12.52 -22.73 26.64
N GLU A 17 11.95 -23.83 26.15
CA GLU A 17 11.95 -25.11 26.87
C GLU A 17 13.33 -25.73 27.04
N LYS A 18 14.22 -25.58 26.05
CA LYS A 18 15.58 -26.12 26.08
C LYS A 18 16.60 -25.21 26.76
N THR A 19 16.22 -23.97 27.09
CA THR A 19 17.14 -22.99 27.68
C THR A 19 17.22 -23.19 29.20
N ASP A 20 18.43 -23.40 29.70
CA ASP A 20 18.69 -23.34 31.14
C ASP A 20 18.75 -21.88 31.61
N PHE A 21 17.67 -21.43 32.26
CA PHE A 21 17.56 -20.05 32.75
C PHE A 21 18.43 -19.74 33.97
N HIS A 22 19.06 -20.76 34.57
CA HIS A 22 20.00 -20.59 35.67
C HIS A 22 21.45 -20.42 35.21
N ASP A 23 21.78 -20.70 33.94
CA ASP A 23 23.08 -20.40 33.35
C ASP A 23 23.20 -18.92 32.95
N THR A 24 23.39 -18.07 33.96
CA THR A 24 23.55 -16.63 33.80
C THR A 24 24.68 -16.25 32.83
N LYS A 25 25.77 -17.04 32.76
CA LYS A 25 26.90 -16.72 31.87
C LYS A 25 26.58 -17.09 30.42
N GLY A 26 26.00 -18.27 30.20
CA GLY A 26 25.55 -18.71 28.88
C GLY A 26 24.52 -17.78 28.27
N LEU A 27 23.52 -17.37 29.06
CA LEU A 27 22.47 -16.43 28.61
C LEU A 27 23.04 -15.07 28.18
N ILE A 28 23.96 -14.50 28.96
CA ILE A 28 24.61 -13.23 28.61
C ILE A 28 25.46 -13.36 27.35
N SER A 29 26.17 -14.48 27.19
CA SER A 29 26.92 -14.75 25.96
C SER A 29 25.99 -14.85 24.75
N ILE A 30 24.83 -15.51 24.88
CA ILE A 30 23.83 -15.63 23.82
C ILE A 30 23.28 -14.24 23.47
N LEU A 31 22.98 -13.40 24.47
CA LEU A 31 22.49 -12.04 24.28
C LEU A 31 23.48 -11.16 23.51
N ARG A 32 24.78 -11.21 23.84
CA ARG A 32 25.83 -10.48 23.11
C ARG A 32 25.95 -10.96 21.67
N ASP A 33 26.00 -12.28 21.47
CA ASP A 33 25.98 -12.90 20.15
C ASP A 33 24.79 -12.41 19.31
N MET A 34 23.61 -12.33 19.91
CA MET A 34 22.38 -11.88 19.27
C MET A 34 22.43 -10.42 18.87
N ILE A 35 22.91 -9.56 19.76
CA ILE A 35 23.11 -8.13 19.53
C ILE A 35 24.12 -7.88 18.41
N ASP A 36 25.22 -8.61 18.41
CA ASP A 36 26.34 -8.35 17.51
C ASP A 36 26.15 -8.98 16.12
N HIS A 37 25.24 -9.97 15.98
CA HIS A 37 25.13 -10.75 14.75
C HIS A 37 23.71 -10.98 14.22
N ALA A 38 22.66 -10.54 14.92
CA ALA A 38 21.28 -10.65 14.43
C ALA A 38 20.44 -9.39 14.70
N PRO A 39 20.87 -8.23 14.16
CA PRO A 39 20.27 -6.92 14.41
C PRO A 39 18.79 -6.71 14.02
N PHE A 40 18.15 -7.72 13.42
CA PHE A 40 16.82 -7.61 12.82
C PHE A 40 15.79 -8.64 13.34
N ALA A 41 16.13 -9.46 14.35
CA ALA A 41 15.21 -10.45 14.93
C ALA A 41 14.42 -9.92 16.13
N SER A 42 14.07 -8.63 16.14
CA SER A 42 13.67 -7.89 17.34
C SER A 42 12.47 -8.47 18.10
N SER A 43 11.45 -9.01 17.44
CA SER A 43 10.26 -9.54 18.14
C SER A 43 10.56 -10.82 18.95
N ILE A 44 11.29 -11.76 18.36
CA ILE A 44 11.69 -13.03 18.99
C ILE A 44 12.74 -12.78 20.07
N MET A 45 13.72 -11.93 19.77
CA MET A 45 14.79 -11.60 20.69
C MET A 45 14.27 -10.87 21.92
N SER A 46 13.41 -9.88 21.74
CA SER A 46 12.91 -9.13 22.88
C SER A 46 11.96 -9.96 23.76
N ARG A 47 11.21 -10.91 23.18
CA ARG A 47 10.46 -11.92 23.95
C ARG A 47 11.38 -12.83 24.74
N PHE A 48 12.50 -13.26 24.15
CA PHE A 48 13.48 -14.11 24.82
C PHE A 48 14.12 -13.39 26.02
N ILE A 49 14.49 -12.11 25.85
CA ILE A 49 15.06 -11.29 26.93
C ILE A 49 14.05 -11.13 28.09
N VAL A 50 12.78 -10.84 27.78
CA VAL A 50 11.71 -10.74 28.80
C VAL A 50 11.53 -12.07 29.54
N GLU A 51 11.54 -13.19 28.82
CA GLU A 51 11.42 -14.51 29.43
C GLU A 51 12.62 -14.83 30.35
N CYS A 52 13.83 -14.43 29.95
CA CYS A 52 15.02 -14.55 30.80
C CYS A 52 14.88 -13.77 32.11
N ILE A 53 14.39 -12.53 32.05
CA ILE A 53 14.18 -11.69 33.24
C ILE A 53 13.07 -12.26 34.13
N ASN A 54 11.95 -12.68 33.55
CA ASN A 54 10.83 -13.24 34.31
C ASN A 54 11.22 -14.52 35.06
N ARG A 55 12.02 -15.38 34.44
CA ARG A 55 12.46 -16.65 35.04
C ARG A 55 13.68 -16.51 35.95
N ASN A 56 14.49 -15.48 35.74
CA ASN A 56 15.65 -15.19 36.56
C ASN A 56 15.82 -13.66 36.71
N PRO A 57 15.11 -13.04 37.68
CA PRO A 57 15.13 -11.58 37.87
C PRO A 57 16.53 -11.00 38.12
N SER A 58 17.46 -11.81 38.64
CA SER A 58 18.85 -11.39 38.84
C SER A 58 19.62 -11.08 37.55
N LEU A 59 19.09 -11.49 36.38
CA LEU A 59 19.64 -11.17 35.08
C LEU A 59 19.38 -9.74 34.63
N GLU A 60 18.39 -9.06 35.20
CA GLU A 60 17.96 -7.75 34.72
C GLU A 60 19.11 -6.73 34.73
N SER A 61 19.86 -6.66 35.83
CA SER A 61 21.03 -5.76 35.94
C SER A 61 22.12 -6.10 34.92
N ARG A 62 22.38 -7.39 34.71
CA ARG A 62 23.41 -7.85 33.76
C ARG A 62 23.02 -7.61 32.31
N ILE A 63 21.75 -7.79 31.96
CA ILE A 63 21.22 -7.48 30.63
C ILE A 63 21.32 -5.98 30.38
N ARG A 64 21.00 -5.16 31.40
CA ARG A 64 21.14 -3.71 31.34
C ARG A 64 22.61 -3.31 31.09
N ASP A 65 23.56 -3.97 31.75
CA ASP A 65 24.99 -3.71 31.53
C ASP A 65 25.41 -4.04 30.10
N VAL A 66 24.97 -5.18 29.55
CA VAL A 66 25.27 -5.57 28.16
C VAL A 66 24.72 -4.58 27.14
N LEU A 67 23.51 -4.06 27.37
CA LEU A 67 22.91 -3.07 26.47
C LEU A 67 23.58 -1.70 26.55
N LYS A 68 24.29 -1.42 27.65
CA LYS A 68 25.10 -0.20 27.85
C LYS A 68 26.54 -0.35 27.37
N GLU A 69 26.98 -1.55 26.99
CA GLU A 69 28.32 -1.75 26.44
C GLU A 69 28.48 -0.89 25.19
N SER A 70 29.64 -0.26 25.02
CA SER A 70 29.97 0.45 23.79
C SER A 70 30.29 -0.56 22.68
N THR A 71 30.02 -0.17 21.44
CA THR A 71 30.43 -0.94 20.26
C THR A 71 30.78 0.02 19.13
N ALA A 72 31.80 -0.34 18.34
CA ALA A 72 32.17 0.39 17.13
C ALA A 72 31.28 -0.01 15.93
N ASP A 73 30.56 -1.12 16.03
CA ASP A 73 29.67 -1.62 14.99
C ASP A 73 28.30 -0.92 15.07
N ARG A 74 27.92 -0.26 13.97
CA ARG A 74 26.68 0.52 13.89
C ARG A 74 25.42 -0.34 13.97
N ASP A 75 25.44 -1.56 13.44
CA ASP A 75 24.29 -2.46 13.45
C ASP A 75 24.13 -3.11 14.84
N ALA A 76 25.24 -3.41 15.51
CA ALA A 76 25.22 -3.84 16.91
C ALA A 76 24.72 -2.71 17.84
N ALA A 77 25.16 -1.47 17.62
CA ALA A 77 24.64 -0.31 18.36
C ALA A 77 23.12 -0.13 18.13
N PHE A 78 22.68 -0.26 16.88
CA PHE A 78 21.27 -0.21 16.49
C PHE A 78 20.41 -1.26 17.21
N SER A 79 20.92 -2.50 17.32
CA SER A 79 20.27 -3.60 18.02
C SER A 79 20.12 -3.35 19.52
N ARG A 80 21.20 -2.86 20.15
CA ARG A 80 21.20 -2.50 21.58
C ARG A 80 20.11 -1.47 21.88
N CYS A 81 19.94 -0.48 21.01
CA CYS A 81 18.89 0.52 21.15
C CYS A 81 17.47 -0.06 21.02
N ILE A 82 17.22 -0.93 20.03
CA ILE A 82 15.92 -1.59 19.87
C ILE A 82 15.57 -2.41 21.12
N TYR A 83 16.52 -3.19 21.64
CA TYR A 83 16.28 -4.04 22.80
C TYR A 83 16.15 -3.24 24.09
N ALA A 84 16.93 -2.17 24.27
CA ALA A 84 16.80 -1.26 25.41
C ALA A 84 15.43 -0.56 25.42
N THR A 85 14.95 -0.11 24.25
CA THR A 85 13.63 0.51 24.09
C THR A 85 12.50 -0.48 24.40
N TYR A 86 12.61 -1.72 23.92
CA TYR A 86 11.61 -2.75 24.19
C TYR A 86 11.55 -3.15 25.67
N LEU A 87 12.70 -3.21 26.35
CA LEU A 87 12.76 -3.44 27.79
C LEU A 87 12.12 -2.29 28.57
N GLY A 88 12.45 -1.05 28.24
CA GLY A 88 11.83 0.13 28.84
C GLY A 88 10.31 0.16 28.67
N ALA A 89 9.79 -0.30 27.52
CA ALA A 89 8.36 -0.32 27.23
C ALA A 89 7.57 -1.46 27.91
N LYS A 90 8.21 -2.56 28.34
CA LYS A 90 7.50 -3.75 28.85
C LYS A 90 7.59 -4.00 30.35
N THR A 91 8.56 -3.44 31.06
CA THR A 91 8.80 -3.83 32.48
C THR A 91 8.40 -2.77 33.51
N ASN A 92 7.98 -1.56 33.11
CA ASN A 92 7.57 -0.49 34.03
C ASN A 92 8.58 -0.29 35.18
N ILE A 93 9.88 -0.36 34.86
CA ILE A 93 10.95 -0.19 35.86
C ILE A 93 11.18 1.32 36.06
N PRO A 94 11.03 1.86 37.29
CA PRO A 94 11.41 3.23 37.60
C PRO A 94 12.92 3.43 37.30
N ASP A 95 13.29 4.60 36.79
CA ASP A 95 14.68 5.02 36.47
C ASP A 95 15.34 4.39 35.23
N ILE A 96 14.56 3.93 34.24
CA ILE A 96 15.05 3.80 32.86
C ILE A 96 14.72 5.11 32.14
N GLU A 97 15.73 5.96 32.00
CA GLU A 97 15.61 7.25 31.32
C GLU A 97 15.20 7.09 29.83
N PRO A 98 14.53 8.10 29.25
CA PRO A 98 14.11 8.08 27.85
C PRO A 98 15.30 7.81 26.92
N VAL A 99 15.03 7.18 25.77
CA VAL A 99 16.02 6.82 24.74
C VAL A 99 17.00 7.96 24.41
N SER A 100 16.55 9.21 24.51
CA SER A 100 17.34 10.43 24.39
C SER A 100 18.53 10.57 25.36
N SER A 101 18.50 9.94 26.54
CA SER A 101 19.61 10.00 27.49
C SER A 101 20.70 8.98 27.21
N ILE A 102 20.36 7.83 26.60
CA ILE A 102 21.34 6.86 26.06
C ILE A 102 22.20 7.57 25.00
N PHE A 103 21.58 8.47 24.23
CA PHE A 103 22.24 9.29 23.22
C PHE A 103 23.13 10.41 23.75
N SER A 104 23.00 10.87 25.00
CA SER A 104 23.88 11.94 25.51
C SER A 104 25.35 11.50 25.70
N SER A 105 25.60 10.18 25.76
CA SER A 105 26.94 9.60 25.94
C SER A 105 27.66 9.27 24.62
N LEU A 106 26.90 9.17 23.53
CA LEU A 106 27.41 8.99 22.17
C LEU A 106 27.32 10.37 21.54
N ALA A 107 28.43 10.98 21.13
CA ALA A 107 28.43 12.29 20.46
C ALA A 107 27.80 12.20 19.06
N LEU A 108 26.52 11.83 19.01
CA LEU A 108 25.69 11.74 17.83
C LEU A 108 24.96 13.06 17.72
N GLU A 109 25.12 13.72 16.59
CA GLU A 109 24.47 15.00 16.36
C GLU A 109 22.95 14.82 16.31
N SER A 110 22.16 15.84 16.66
CA SER A 110 20.70 15.77 16.69
C SER A 110 20.08 15.31 15.37
N HIS A 111 20.77 15.57 14.26
CA HIS A 111 20.37 15.12 12.92
C HIS A 111 20.51 13.59 12.75
N GLU A 112 21.47 12.96 13.43
CA GLU A 112 21.68 11.51 13.44
C GLU A 112 20.63 10.80 14.29
N ILE A 113 20.20 11.41 15.40
CA ILE A 113 19.10 10.92 16.24
C ILE A 113 17.76 10.99 15.49
N ASN A 114 17.47 12.10 14.82
CA ASN A 114 16.24 12.21 14.00
C ASN A 114 16.27 11.25 12.79
N ASN A 115 17.43 11.08 12.16
CA ASN A 115 17.61 10.06 11.12
C ASN A 115 17.43 8.64 11.67
N PHE A 116 17.82 8.41 12.93
CA PHE A 116 17.69 7.14 13.63
C PHE A 116 16.23 6.82 13.96
N GLU A 117 15.48 7.76 14.54
CA GLU A 117 14.05 7.61 14.83
C GLU A 117 13.28 7.31 13.54
N ASN A 118 13.51 8.10 12.48
CA ASN A 118 12.90 7.85 11.18
C ASN A 118 13.25 6.46 10.60
N ARG A 119 14.46 5.93 10.83
CA ARG A 119 14.85 4.58 10.39
C ARG A 119 14.16 3.49 11.22
N LEU A 120 14.00 3.71 12.52
CA LEU A 120 13.32 2.80 13.43
C LEU A 120 11.83 2.65 13.08
N GLU A 121 11.16 3.77 12.82
CA GLU A 121 9.74 3.73 12.47
C GLU A 121 9.52 3.13 11.07
N ASN A 122 10.41 3.40 10.11
CA ASN A 122 10.42 2.72 8.81
C ASN A 122 10.62 1.20 8.95
N PHE A 123 11.48 0.77 9.89
CA PHE A 123 11.67 -0.64 10.21
C PHE A 123 10.42 -1.29 10.81
N TYR A 124 9.70 -0.58 11.70
CA TYR A 124 8.42 -1.06 12.23
C TYR A 124 7.37 -1.20 11.13
N CYS A 125 7.22 -0.21 10.25
CA CYS A 125 6.33 -0.28 9.10
C CYS A 125 6.65 -1.51 8.23
N HIS A 126 7.93 -1.69 7.87
CA HIS A 126 8.38 -2.83 7.08
C HIS A 126 8.05 -4.18 7.75
N SER A 127 8.30 -4.27 9.06
CA SER A 127 8.08 -5.51 9.83
C SER A 127 6.60 -5.86 9.91
N ILE A 128 5.75 -4.88 10.25
CA ILE A 128 4.28 -5.02 10.30
C ILE A 128 3.76 -5.49 8.94
N ILE A 129 4.17 -4.83 7.85
CA ILE A 129 3.75 -5.17 6.49
C ILE A 129 4.23 -6.58 6.13
N ARG A 130 5.49 -6.92 6.37
CA ARG A 130 6.04 -8.23 6.02
C ARG A 130 5.32 -9.37 6.75
N GLU A 131 5.03 -9.19 8.03
CA GLU A 131 4.37 -10.20 8.88
C GLU A 131 2.86 -10.31 8.56
N LEU A 132 2.20 -9.20 8.26
CA LEU A 132 0.74 -9.11 8.18
C LEU A 132 0.19 -8.85 6.77
N ARG A 133 1.01 -8.89 5.72
CA ARG A 133 0.58 -8.66 4.31
C ARG A 133 -0.54 -9.58 3.79
N CYS A 134 -0.85 -10.67 4.50
CA CYS A 134 -1.96 -11.57 4.16
C CYS A 134 -3.19 -11.34 5.05
N ASN A 135 -3.12 -10.40 6.00
CA ASN A 135 -4.19 -10.00 6.90
C ASN A 135 -4.27 -8.48 6.94
N ASP A 136 -4.84 -7.89 5.88
CA ASP A 136 -4.91 -6.44 5.67
C ASP A 136 -5.55 -5.71 6.86
N ARG A 137 -6.54 -6.31 7.52
CA ARG A 137 -7.22 -5.70 8.67
C ARG A 137 -6.29 -5.53 9.87
N GLU A 138 -5.55 -6.58 10.21
CA GLU A 138 -4.59 -6.53 11.33
C GLU A 138 -3.40 -5.63 10.96
N CYS A 139 -2.95 -5.68 9.70
CA CYS A 139 -1.91 -4.79 9.19
C CYS A 139 -2.31 -3.31 9.35
N LEU A 140 -3.51 -2.94 8.91
CA LEU A 140 -4.04 -1.58 9.05
C LEU A 140 -4.20 -1.15 10.51
N LEU A 141 -4.69 -2.04 11.37
CA LEU A 141 -4.81 -1.76 12.81
C LEU A 141 -3.45 -1.42 13.41
N ARG A 142 -2.43 -2.25 13.15
CA ARG A 142 -1.07 -2.05 13.66
C ARG A 142 -0.39 -0.81 13.07
N LEU A 143 -0.55 -0.55 11.78
CA LEU A 143 -0.01 0.67 11.16
C LEU A 143 -0.69 1.93 11.70
N SER A 144 -1.98 1.87 12.07
CA SER A 144 -2.68 3.01 12.67
C SER A 144 -2.22 3.38 14.07
N GLU A 145 -1.45 2.50 14.74
CA GLU A 145 -0.81 2.79 16.02
C GLU A 145 0.48 3.63 15.85
N LEU A 146 0.98 3.78 14.62
CA LEU A 146 2.18 4.56 14.31
C LEU A 146 1.84 6.00 13.88
N PRO A 147 2.78 6.96 14.02
CA PRO A 147 2.61 8.29 13.46
C PRO A 147 2.32 8.24 11.96
N HIS A 148 1.33 9.02 11.50
CA HIS A 148 0.90 9.02 10.10
C HIS A 148 2.06 9.36 9.15
N GLU A 149 2.91 10.32 9.52
CA GLU A 149 4.05 10.76 8.73
C GLU A 149 5.05 9.63 8.46
N CYS A 150 5.27 8.76 9.45
CA CYS A 150 6.13 7.59 9.28
C CYS A 150 5.60 6.64 8.20
N VAL A 151 4.31 6.28 8.27
CA VAL A 151 3.74 5.32 7.33
C VAL A 151 3.72 5.90 5.91
N ILE A 152 3.50 7.22 5.79
CA ILE A 152 3.62 7.93 4.51
C ILE A 152 5.06 7.88 3.99
N ASP A 153 6.06 8.18 4.84
CA ASP A 153 7.47 8.12 4.46
C ASP A 153 7.87 6.74 3.95
N TYR A 154 7.41 5.70 4.63
CA TYR A 154 7.63 4.32 4.20
C TYR A 154 7.01 4.07 2.81
N ALA A 155 5.74 4.46 2.62
CA ALA A 155 5.04 4.27 1.36
C ALA A 155 5.63 5.09 0.20
N VAL A 156 6.17 6.29 0.47
CA VAL A 156 6.88 7.12 -0.52
C VAL A 156 8.18 6.46 -0.95
N LYS A 157 8.91 5.81 -0.02
CA LYS A 157 10.18 5.12 -0.33
C LYS A 157 9.95 3.82 -1.11
N ASP A 158 8.90 3.07 -0.77
CA ASP A 158 8.56 1.79 -1.40
C ASP A 158 7.19 1.88 -2.10
N GLN A 159 7.17 2.50 -3.28
CA GLN A 159 5.94 2.78 -4.06
C GLN A 159 5.44 1.57 -4.84
N ASN A 160 5.24 0.44 -4.16
CA ASN A 160 4.58 -0.72 -4.73
C ASN A 160 3.04 -0.64 -4.59
N MET A 161 2.33 -1.46 -5.37
CA MET A 161 0.86 -1.46 -5.40
C MET A 161 0.23 -1.83 -4.05
N PHE A 162 0.87 -2.69 -3.26
CA PHE A 162 0.37 -3.10 -1.96
C PHE A 162 0.43 -1.93 -0.95
N ASN A 163 1.58 -1.27 -0.85
CA ASN A 163 1.74 -0.09 0.02
C ASN A 163 0.80 1.05 -0.41
N THR A 164 0.61 1.23 -1.71
CA THR A 164 -0.37 2.19 -2.25
C THR A 164 -1.79 1.84 -1.81
N SER A 165 -2.17 0.57 -1.86
CA SER A 165 -3.47 0.10 -1.38
C SER A 165 -3.64 0.34 0.12
N LEU A 166 -2.61 0.07 0.93
CA LEU A 166 -2.61 0.35 2.37
C LEU A 166 -2.84 1.85 2.66
N ILE A 167 -2.14 2.75 1.98
CA ILE A 167 -2.34 4.20 2.15
C ILE A 167 -3.79 4.60 1.83
N ILE A 168 -4.37 4.07 0.75
CA ILE A 168 -5.78 4.32 0.40
C ILE A 168 -6.72 3.84 1.51
N GLN A 169 -6.48 2.66 2.08
CA GLN A 169 -7.29 2.15 3.19
C GLN A 169 -7.08 2.94 4.49
N MET A 170 -5.86 3.39 4.76
CA MET A 170 -5.58 4.25 5.92
C MET A 170 -6.31 5.58 5.81
N CYS A 171 -6.32 6.23 4.64
CA CYS A 171 -7.16 7.39 4.37
C CYS A 171 -8.61 7.11 4.74
N ARG A 172 -9.16 6.02 4.20
CA ARG A 172 -10.56 5.65 4.37
C ARG A 172 -10.97 5.43 5.84
N PHE A 173 -10.15 4.77 6.65
CA PHE A 173 -10.55 4.35 8.00
C PHE A 173 -10.05 5.25 9.13
N TYR A 174 -8.97 6.01 8.89
CA TYR A 174 -8.26 6.73 9.95
C TYR A 174 -8.10 8.24 9.68
N GLY A 175 -8.75 8.78 8.63
CA GLY A 175 -8.71 10.23 8.36
C GLY A 175 -7.32 10.71 7.91
N PHE A 176 -6.63 9.87 7.16
CA PHE A 176 -5.21 10.02 6.79
C PHE A 176 -4.97 11.01 5.63
N LEU A 177 -6.05 11.53 5.03
CA LEU A 177 -5.97 12.33 3.79
C LEU A 177 -5.24 13.66 3.98
N GLU A 178 -5.39 14.32 5.13
CA GLU A 178 -4.73 15.60 5.43
C GLU A 178 -3.20 15.46 5.51
N SER A 179 -2.72 14.40 6.17
CA SER A 179 -1.30 14.06 6.23
C SER A 179 -0.77 13.69 4.85
N LEU A 180 -1.54 12.91 4.09
CA LEU A 180 -1.17 12.47 2.75
C LEU A 180 -1.10 13.63 1.75
N GLU A 181 -1.99 14.63 1.84
CA GLU A 181 -2.06 15.78 0.93
C GLU A 181 -0.69 16.44 0.72
N LYS A 182 0.05 16.65 1.82
CA LYS A 182 1.36 17.32 1.82
C LYS A 182 2.45 16.54 1.09
N ARG A 183 2.32 15.21 1.03
CA ARG A 183 3.35 14.30 0.49
C ARG A 183 2.95 13.65 -0.84
N LEU A 184 1.70 13.81 -1.28
CA LEU A 184 1.22 13.34 -2.59
C LEU A 184 2.13 13.68 -3.78
N PRO A 185 2.75 14.87 -3.87
CA PRO A 185 3.66 15.18 -4.98
C PRO A 185 4.87 14.25 -5.11
N GLU A 186 5.25 13.53 -4.06
CA GLU A 186 6.38 12.60 -4.05
C GLU A 186 6.02 11.21 -4.60
N PHE A 187 4.72 10.91 -4.73
CA PHE A 187 4.26 9.66 -5.33
C PHE A 187 4.26 9.75 -6.86
N LYS A 188 4.91 8.77 -7.51
CA LYS A 188 4.87 8.60 -8.97
C LYS A 188 3.45 8.37 -9.47
N MET A 189 2.64 7.67 -8.68
CA MET A 189 1.26 7.29 -8.98
C MET A 189 0.22 8.19 -8.29
N LYS A 190 0.54 9.48 -8.09
CA LYS A 190 -0.33 10.38 -7.32
C LYS A 190 -1.75 10.48 -7.89
N ASN A 191 -1.91 10.46 -9.22
CA ASN A 191 -3.21 10.61 -9.86
C ASN A 191 -4.07 9.36 -9.63
N GLU A 192 -3.45 8.19 -9.69
CA GLU A 192 -4.03 6.88 -9.41
C GLU A 192 -4.46 6.77 -7.95
N ILE A 193 -3.62 7.25 -7.02
CA ILE A 193 -3.92 7.31 -5.59
C ILE A 193 -5.15 8.20 -5.36
N ILE A 194 -5.15 9.43 -5.88
CA ILE A 194 -6.26 10.37 -5.71
C ILE A 194 -7.56 9.81 -6.31
N ALA A 195 -7.49 9.24 -7.51
CA ALA A 195 -8.65 8.60 -8.15
C ALA A 195 -9.18 7.41 -7.33
N SER A 196 -8.28 6.60 -6.78
CA SER A 196 -8.64 5.45 -5.96
C SER A 196 -9.25 5.85 -4.63
N ILE A 197 -8.70 6.87 -3.97
CA ILE A 197 -9.29 7.50 -2.78
C ILE A 197 -10.69 7.98 -3.15
N PHE A 198 -10.84 8.79 -4.22
CA PHE A 198 -12.16 9.27 -4.64
C PHE A 198 -13.17 8.14 -4.88
N MET A 199 -12.82 7.09 -5.61
CA MET A 199 -13.72 5.96 -5.85
C MET A 199 -14.11 5.27 -4.55
N ASN A 200 -13.16 5.02 -3.64
CA ASN A 200 -13.45 4.38 -2.36
C ASN A 200 -14.31 5.25 -1.43
N TYR A 201 -14.24 6.57 -1.58
CA TYR A 201 -14.99 7.52 -0.74
C TYR A 201 -16.39 7.83 -1.27
N PHE A 202 -16.59 7.85 -2.60
CA PHE A 202 -17.81 8.40 -3.20
C PHE A 202 -18.57 7.44 -4.14
N SER A 203 -18.03 6.28 -4.53
CA SER A 203 -18.65 5.40 -5.53
C SER A 203 -19.48 4.22 -4.96
N ASP A 204 -20.33 4.50 -3.96
CA ASP A 204 -21.38 3.61 -3.41
C ASP A 204 -21.04 2.73 -2.18
N SER A 205 -21.99 2.76 -1.22
CA SER A 205 -22.28 1.79 -0.14
C SER A 205 -21.50 1.78 1.17
N ASN A 206 -20.39 2.49 1.34
CA ASN A 206 -19.70 2.55 2.63
C ASN A 206 -19.69 3.96 3.19
N ILE A 207 -20.76 4.29 3.94
CA ILE A 207 -20.78 5.42 4.85
C ILE A 207 -19.52 5.32 5.71
N TYR A 208 -18.70 6.35 5.59
CA TYR A 208 -17.51 6.59 6.38
C TYR A 208 -17.77 6.32 7.86
N SER A 209 -16.99 5.40 8.45
CA SER A 209 -16.88 5.25 9.90
C SER A 209 -15.44 5.59 10.29
N SER A 210 -14.99 6.84 10.11
CA SER A 210 -13.86 7.23 10.93
C SER A 210 -14.35 7.16 12.38
N ARG A 211 -13.67 6.34 13.17
CA ARG A 211 -13.94 6.29 14.60
C ARG A 211 -13.48 7.61 15.19
N GLY A 212 -14.40 8.58 15.33
CA GLY A 212 -14.20 9.72 16.23
C GLY A 212 -14.53 11.13 15.75
N LYS A 213 -15.00 11.35 14.51
CA LYS A 213 -15.55 12.65 14.10
C LYS A 213 -17.01 12.52 13.69
N GLU A 214 -17.85 13.51 14.02
CA GLU A 214 -19.22 13.53 13.51
C GLU A 214 -19.17 13.46 11.97
N PRO A 215 -19.94 12.55 11.33
CA PRO A 215 -19.79 12.21 9.92
C PRO A 215 -19.91 13.38 8.94
N SER A 216 -20.50 14.52 9.31
CA SER A 216 -20.67 15.69 8.43
C SER A 216 -19.37 16.48 8.27
N ASP A 217 -18.70 16.82 9.37
CA ASP A 217 -17.63 17.83 9.37
C ASP A 217 -16.31 17.26 8.86
N ALA A 218 -16.05 15.97 9.11
CA ALA A 218 -14.89 15.28 8.55
C ALA A 218 -15.02 15.08 7.04
N LEU A 219 -16.24 14.74 6.59
CA LEU A 219 -16.53 14.53 5.17
C LEU A 219 -16.41 15.82 4.36
N ASP A 220 -16.87 16.95 4.92
CA ASP A 220 -16.75 18.26 4.27
C ASP A 220 -15.30 18.75 4.15
N ASN A 221 -14.48 18.50 5.18
CA ASN A 221 -13.05 18.81 5.15
C ASN A 221 -12.29 17.94 4.13
N GLU A 222 -12.52 16.63 4.12
CA GLU A 222 -11.88 15.71 3.17
C GLU A 222 -12.35 15.95 1.73
N ALA A 223 -13.64 16.25 1.52
CA ALA A 223 -14.16 16.70 0.24
C ALA A 223 -13.50 18.01 -0.21
N GLY A 224 -13.24 18.93 0.74
CA GLY A 224 -12.47 20.15 0.51
C GLY A 224 -11.06 19.86 -0.01
N ILE A 225 -10.34 18.94 0.61
CA ILE A 225 -9.00 18.51 0.18
C ILE A 225 -9.05 17.88 -1.22
N LEU A 226 -9.96 16.94 -1.46
CA LEU A 226 -10.10 16.30 -2.77
C LEU A 226 -10.44 17.31 -3.88
N ARG A 227 -11.31 18.28 -3.61
CA ARG A 227 -11.59 19.37 -4.57
C ARG A 227 -10.33 20.13 -4.96
N LYS A 228 -9.43 20.42 -4.02
CA LYS A 228 -8.15 21.10 -4.29
C LYS A 228 -7.21 20.23 -5.13
N LEU A 229 -7.17 18.93 -4.84
CA LEU A 229 -6.31 17.97 -5.54
C LEU A 229 -6.79 17.63 -6.97
N MET A 230 -8.09 17.75 -7.24
CA MET A 230 -8.71 17.46 -8.53
C MET A 230 -8.55 18.61 -9.54
N THR A 231 -7.31 18.89 -9.92
CA THR A 231 -6.96 19.93 -10.91
C THR A 231 -6.04 19.38 -12.00
N GLY A 232 -6.03 20.03 -13.17
CA GLY A 232 -5.16 19.70 -14.31
C GLY A 232 -5.15 18.21 -14.66
N ASN A 233 -3.95 17.63 -14.74
CA ASN A 233 -3.74 16.22 -15.09
C ASN A 233 -4.46 15.24 -14.16
N THR A 234 -4.66 15.58 -12.88
CA THR A 234 -5.39 14.71 -11.94
C THR A 234 -6.86 14.62 -12.33
N LEU A 235 -7.48 15.75 -12.67
CA LEU A 235 -8.88 15.78 -13.11
C LEU A 235 -9.05 15.01 -14.42
N ASP A 236 -8.15 15.21 -15.38
CA ASP A 236 -8.18 14.48 -16.65
C ASP A 236 -8.04 12.97 -16.45
N TYR A 237 -7.23 12.54 -15.48
CA TYR A 237 -7.11 11.13 -15.11
C TYR A 237 -8.40 10.63 -14.45
N CYS A 238 -8.92 11.34 -13.45
CA CYS A 238 -10.17 10.99 -12.77
C CYS A 238 -11.36 10.89 -13.74
N LEU A 239 -11.48 11.79 -14.72
CA LEU A 239 -12.54 11.74 -15.73
C LEU A 239 -12.49 10.50 -16.62
N LYS A 240 -11.32 9.85 -16.72
CA LYS A 240 -11.13 8.61 -17.47
C LYS A 240 -11.51 7.36 -16.68
N VAL A 241 -11.30 7.37 -15.36
CA VAL A 241 -11.39 6.15 -14.53
C VAL A 241 -12.50 6.17 -13.48
N CYS A 242 -12.95 7.34 -13.06
CA CYS A 242 -13.97 7.51 -12.04
C CYS A 242 -15.36 7.76 -12.64
N ASN A 243 -16.39 7.56 -11.82
CA ASN A 243 -17.75 7.91 -12.19
C ASN A 243 -17.93 9.44 -12.30
N LYS A 244 -18.30 9.91 -13.50
CA LYS A 244 -18.48 11.33 -13.82
C LYS A 244 -19.60 12.01 -13.04
N TYR A 245 -20.66 11.28 -12.69
CA TYR A 245 -21.75 11.81 -11.86
C TYR A 245 -21.23 12.17 -10.47
N TYR A 246 -20.54 11.25 -9.79
CA TYR A 246 -19.98 11.51 -8.45
C TYR A 246 -18.88 12.57 -8.48
N LEU A 247 -18.03 12.59 -9.52
CA LEU A 247 -17.06 13.68 -9.70
C LEU A 247 -17.76 15.02 -9.84
N GLY A 248 -18.88 15.03 -10.57
CA GLY A 248 -19.70 16.21 -10.76
C GLY A 248 -20.31 16.73 -9.46
N LEU A 249 -20.80 15.83 -8.61
CA LEU A 249 -21.30 16.18 -7.27
C LEU A 249 -20.20 16.79 -6.40
N LEU A 250 -19.01 16.17 -6.36
CA LEU A 250 -17.88 16.67 -5.56
C LEU A 250 -17.44 18.07 -5.99
N LEU A 251 -17.36 18.30 -7.31
CA LEU A 251 -16.85 19.54 -7.90
C LEU A 251 -17.93 20.61 -8.14
N GLY A 252 -19.21 20.29 -7.91
CA GLY A 252 -20.33 21.18 -8.23
C GLY A 252 -20.45 21.47 -9.73
N ARG A 253 -20.10 20.50 -10.60
CA ARG A 253 -20.10 20.64 -12.06
C ARG A 253 -20.84 19.49 -12.71
N LYS A 254 -21.47 19.72 -13.86
CA LYS A 254 -22.01 18.62 -14.67
C LYS A 254 -20.97 18.19 -15.69
N PHE A 255 -20.54 16.94 -15.61
CA PHE A 255 -19.77 16.31 -16.67
C PHE A 255 -20.74 15.60 -17.61
N GLN A 256 -20.58 15.81 -18.92
CA GLN A 256 -21.39 15.09 -19.88
C GLN A 256 -20.96 13.62 -19.91
N ASP A 257 -21.93 12.75 -19.68
CA ASP A 257 -21.78 11.34 -20.00
C ASP A 257 -21.75 11.18 -21.51
N PHE A 258 -20.70 10.51 -21.98
CA PHE A 258 -20.56 10.25 -23.39
C PHE A 258 -21.46 9.08 -23.75
N GLN A 259 -22.59 9.38 -24.39
CA GLN A 259 -23.48 8.36 -24.92
C GLN A 259 -23.00 7.97 -26.31
N LEU A 260 -22.40 6.79 -26.39
CA LEU A 260 -22.12 6.17 -27.67
C LEU A 260 -23.42 5.70 -28.32
N PRO A 261 -23.56 5.82 -29.65
CA PRO A 261 -24.67 5.20 -30.36
C PRO A 261 -24.70 3.69 -30.09
N GLN A 262 -25.87 3.16 -29.77
CA GLN A 262 -26.06 1.74 -29.48
C GLN A 262 -27.16 1.16 -30.36
N ILE A 263 -26.96 -0.10 -30.75
CA ILE A 263 -28.00 -0.91 -31.40
C ILE A 263 -28.15 -2.22 -30.65
N SER A 264 -29.37 -2.73 -30.56
CA SER A 264 -29.63 -4.03 -29.95
C SER A 264 -29.13 -5.16 -30.84
N HIS A 265 -28.90 -6.33 -30.24
CA HIS A 265 -28.59 -7.54 -31.00
C HIS A 265 -29.67 -7.87 -32.04
N SER A 266 -30.95 -7.69 -31.70
CA SER A 266 -32.07 -7.93 -32.62
C SER A 266 -32.11 -6.94 -33.79
N GLN A 267 -31.68 -5.70 -33.60
CA GLN A 267 -31.50 -4.74 -34.69
C GLN A 267 -30.33 -5.17 -35.57
N PHE A 268 -29.17 -5.50 -34.97
CA PHE A 268 -27.98 -5.93 -35.70
C PHE A 268 -28.24 -7.15 -36.60
N CYS A 269 -28.94 -8.18 -36.11
CA CYS A 269 -29.27 -9.37 -36.89
C CYS A 269 -30.20 -9.11 -38.09
N LYS A 270 -30.96 -8.01 -38.08
CA LYS A 270 -31.85 -7.62 -39.19
C LYS A 270 -31.14 -6.77 -40.24
N MET A 271 -29.94 -6.27 -39.95
CA MET A 271 -29.17 -5.45 -40.88
C MET A 271 -28.62 -6.31 -42.02
N LYS A 272 -28.61 -5.75 -43.23
CA LYS A 272 -27.89 -6.30 -44.38
C LYS A 272 -26.68 -5.41 -44.62
N PHE A 273 -25.49 -6.00 -44.59
CA PHE A 273 -24.24 -5.27 -44.77
C PHE A 273 -23.78 -5.37 -46.22
N SER A 274 -23.64 -4.23 -46.88
CA SER A 274 -23.22 -4.12 -48.28
C SER A 274 -21.70 -4.26 -48.43
N ASN A 275 -20.97 -3.89 -47.38
CA ASN A 275 -19.51 -3.86 -47.35
C ASN A 275 -18.98 -4.08 -45.92
N VAL A 276 -17.67 -4.27 -45.80
CA VAL A 276 -16.99 -4.51 -44.51
C VAL A 276 -17.12 -3.30 -43.57
N LYS A 277 -17.04 -2.07 -44.10
CA LYS A 277 -17.16 -0.84 -43.30
C LYS A 277 -18.49 -0.77 -42.54
N GLU A 278 -19.60 -1.06 -43.21
CA GLU A 278 -20.94 -1.08 -42.62
C GLU A 278 -21.07 -2.13 -41.52
N PHE A 279 -20.49 -3.32 -41.73
CA PHE A 279 -20.45 -4.37 -40.71
C PHE A 279 -19.65 -3.91 -39.48
N LEU A 280 -18.46 -3.36 -39.68
CA LEU A 280 -17.58 -2.92 -38.59
C LEU A 280 -18.19 -1.76 -37.80
N ASP A 281 -18.78 -0.76 -38.47
CA ASP A 281 -19.47 0.36 -37.82
C ASP A 281 -20.67 -0.12 -36.99
N ALA A 282 -21.50 -1.02 -37.54
CA ALA A 282 -22.60 -1.62 -36.79
C ALA A 282 -22.09 -2.48 -35.62
N PHE A 283 -20.98 -3.19 -35.79
CA PHE A 283 -20.38 -4.01 -34.73
C PHE A 283 -19.93 -3.14 -33.54
N LEU A 284 -19.33 -1.97 -33.79
CA LEU A 284 -18.97 -1.03 -32.73
C LEU A 284 -20.20 -0.52 -31.96
N LYS A 285 -21.29 -0.22 -32.66
CA LYS A 285 -22.57 0.17 -32.04
C LYS A 285 -23.23 -0.94 -31.23
N LEU A 286 -23.09 -2.20 -31.66
CA LEU A 286 -23.60 -3.37 -30.94
C LEU A 286 -22.82 -3.62 -29.63
N THR A 287 -21.52 -3.38 -29.64
CA THR A 287 -20.60 -3.81 -28.57
C THR A 287 -20.33 -2.76 -27.51
N SER A 288 -20.63 -1.50 -27.83
CA SER A 288 -20.47 -0.36 -26.94
C SER A 288 -21.39 -0.42 -25.70
N PRO A 289 -20.96 0.11 -24.54
CA PRO A 289 -19.66 0.72 -24.25
C PRO A 289 -18.75 -0.23 -23.46
N SER A 290 -19.09 -1.52 -23.38
CA SER A 290 -18.45 -2.48 -22.47
C SER A 290 -17.36 -3.28 -23.16
N VAL A 291 -16.15 -3.24 -22.61
CA VAL A 291 -15.01 -4.06 -23.07
C VAL A 291 -15.39 -5.55 -23.08
N SER A 292 -16.10 -6.02 -22.05
CA SER A 292 -16.52 -7.42 -21.96
C SER A 292 -17.54 -7.79 -23.04
N HIS A 293 -18.50 -6.91 -23.35
CA HIS A 293 -19.42 -7.13 -24.46
C HIS A 293 -18.69 -7.15 -25.80
N PHE A 294 -17.75 -6.23 -26.01
CA PHE A 294 -16.93 -6.19 -27.22
C PHE A 294 -16.23 -7.52 -27.49
N PHE A 295 -15.51 -8.07 -26.52
CA PHE A 295 -14.82 -9.36 -26.72
C PHE A 295 -15.77 -10.55 -26.83
N SER A 296 -16.92 -10.51 -26.16
CA SER A 296 -17.92 -11.58 -26.27
C SER A 296 -18.51 -11.65 -27.68
N TYR A 297 -18.86 -10.50 -28.26
CA TYR A 297 -19.35 -10.44 -29.63
C TYR A 297 -18.25 -10.65 -30.67
N LEU A 298 -17.02 -10.24 -30.37
CA LEU A 298 -15.89 -10.54 -31.24
C LEU A 298 -15.69 -12.05 -31.39
N GLU A 299 -15.81 -12.80 -30.29
CA GLU A 299 -15.77 -14.27 -30.32
C GLU A 299 -16.97 -14.84 -31.08
N TYR A 300 -18.18 -14.31 -30.81
CA TYR A 300 -19.40 -14.73 -31.50
C TYR A 300 -19.32 -14.55 -33.03
N TYR A 301 -18.67 -13.46 -33.48
CA TYR A 301 -18.51 -13.12 -34.89
C TYR A 301 -17.09 -13.37 -35.42
N LYS A 302 -16.28 -14.20 -34.77
CA LYS A 302 -14.84 -14.36 -35.09
C LYS A 302 -14.55 -14.70 -36.55
N ASP A 303 -15.42 -15.47 -37.20
CA ASP A 303 -15.25 -15.82 -38.61
C ASP A 303 -15.41 -14.63 -39.56
N LYS A 304 -16.18 -13.60 -39.15
CA LYS A 304 -16.29 -12.32 -39.86
C LYS A 304 -15.09 -11.40 -39.61
N PHE A 305 -14.28 -11.68 -38.59
CA PHE A 305 -13.09 -10.93 -38.20
C PHE A 305 -11.78 -11.51 -38.76
N ARG A 306 -11.85 -12.41 -39.76
CA ARG A 306 -10.68 -12.80 -40.58
C ARG A 306 -10.39 -11.70 -41.62
N LEU A 307 -10.04 -10.52 -41.14
CA LEU A 307 -9.86 -9.31 -41.93
C LEU A 307 -8.54 -9.34 -42.72
N LYS A 308 -8.56 -8.78 -43.93
CA LYS A 308 -7.33 -8.48 -44.69
C LYS A 308 -6.63 -7.25 -44.10
N GLU A 309 -5.37 -7.03 -44.44
CA GLU A 309 -4.58 -5.93 -43.88
C GLU A 309 -5.24 -4.54 -44.06
N ASP A 310 -5.85 -4.27 -45.21
CA ASP A 310 -6.56 -3.00 -45.43
C ASP A 310 -7.83 -2.88 -44.57
N ASP A 311 -8.55 -4.00 -44.37
CA ASP A 311 -9.73 -4.04 -43.50
C ASP A 311 -9.37 -3.93 -42.01
N LYS A 312 -8.20 -4.44 -41.60
CA LYS A 312 -7.66 -4.26 -40.24
C LYS A 312 -7.35 -2.80 -39.97
N LYS A 313 -6.70 -2.10 -40.91
CA LYS A 313 -6.43 -0.65 -40.80
C LYS A 313 -7.74 0.12 -40.68
N LEU A 314 -8.69 -0.17 -41.56
CA LEU A 314 -10.04 0.42 -41.50
C LEU A 314 -10.71 0.16 -40.15
N PHE A 315 -10.61 -1.05 -39.60
CA PHE A 315 -11.21 -1.37 -38.31
C PHE A 315 -10.60 -0.55 -37.17
N VAL A 316 -9.27 -0.41 -37.14
CA VAL A 316 -8.57 0.41 -36.15
C VAL A 316 -8.95 1.88 -36.27
N GLU A 317 -9.08 2.40 -37.49
CA GLU A 317 -9.53 3.78 -37.75
C GLU A 317 -10.95 4.02 -37.22
N LEU A 318 -11.90 3.15 -37.59
CA LEU A 318 -13.28 3.24 -37.11
C LEU A 318 -13.37 3.13 -35.59
N LEU A 319 -12.61 2.21 -34.98
CA LEU A 319 -12.59 2.02 -33.53
C LEU A 319 -12.09 3.30 -32.84
N ARG A 320 -10.99 3.89 -33.32
CA ARG A 320 -10.42 5.14 -32.81
C ARG A 320 -11.38 6.32 -32.96
N GLU A 321 -12.06 6.43 -34.08
CA GLU A 321 -13.04 7.49 -34.32
C GLU A 321 -14.25 7.33 -33.38
N PHE A 322 -14.80 6.12 -33.30
CA PHE A 322 -15.99 5.82 -32.49
C PHE A 322 -15.73 6.04 -31.00
N HIS A 323 -14.58 5.62 -30.49
CA HIS A 323 -14.20 5.77 -29.07
C HIS A 323 -13.18 6.90 -28.83
N LYS A 324 -13.13 7.94 -29.67
CA LYS A 324 -12.15 9.04 -29.56
C LYS A 324 -12.11 9.69 -28.17
N ASP A 325 -13.27 9.76 -27.52
CA ASP A 325 -13.47 10.38 -26.20
C ASP A 325 -13.34 9.37 -25.05
N ASN A 326 -12.98 8.11 -25.34
CA ASN A 326 -12.74 7.05 -24.35
C ASN A 326 -11.38 6.36 -24.57
N PRO A 327 -10.27 7.04 -24.24
CA PRO A 327 -8.91 6.54 -24.49
C PRO A 327 -8.58 5.26 -23.72
N VAL A 328 -9.13 5.07 -22.52
CA VAL A 328 -8.90 3.87 -21.70
C VAL A 328 -9.52 2.64 -22.36
N TYR A 329 -10.75 2.77 -22.86
CA TYR A 329 -11.39 1.70 -23.63
C TYR A 329 -10.55 1.33 -24.86
N LEU A 330 -10.12 2.34 -25.63
CA LEU A 330 -9.28 2.15 -26.82
C LEU A 330 -7.99 1.39 -26.49
N GLU A 331 -7.27 1.81 -25.45
CA GLU A 331 -6.03 1.17 -25.03
C GLU A 331 -6.24 -0.32 -24.71
N ILE A 332 -7.25 -0.62 -23.88
CA ILE A 332 -7.55 -2.00 -23.46
C ILE A 332 -7.94 -2.86 -24.66
N VAL A 333 -8.82 -2.34 -25.53
CA VAL A 333 -9.33 -3.09 -26.68
C VAL A 333 -8.23 -3.33 -27.70
N LEU A 334 -7.50 -2.29 -28.11
CA LEU A 334 -6.40 -2.42 -29.08
C LEU A 334 -5.31 -3.38 -28.60
N ARG A 335 -4.91 -3.29 -27.32
CA ARG A 335 -3.92 -4.20 -26.74
C ARG A 335 -4.36 -5.66 -26.81
N LYS A 336 -5.64 -5.93 -26.52
CA LYS A 336 -6.19 -7.29 -26.59
C LYS A 336 -6.35 -7.77 -28.04
N LEU A 337 -6.84 -6.92 -28.96
CA LEU A 337 -6.95 -7.26 -30.38
C LEU A 337 -5.59 -7.66 -30.97
N SER A 338 -4.54 -6.90 -30.65
CA SER A 338 -3.16 -7.22 -31.05
C SER A 338 -2.68 -8.54 -30.43
N LYS A 339 -2.92 -8.77 -29.13
CA LYS A 339 -2.58 -10.04 -28.47
C LYS A 339 -3.25 -11.26 -29.11
N PHE A 340 -4.48 -11.11 -29.58
CA PHE A 340 -5.24 -12.16 -30.26
C PHE A 340 -5.05 -12.20 -31.78
N HIS A 341 -4.12 -11.39 -32.32
CA HIS A 341 -3.79 -11.35 -33.76
C HIS A 341 -5.02 -11.03 -34.65
N VAL A 342 -5.98 -10.28 -34.10
CA VAL A 342 -7.15 -9.80 -34.85
C VAL A 342 -6.77 -8.57 -35.69
N ILE A 343 -5.89 -7.73 -35.15
CA ILE A 343 -5.25 -6.60 -35.83
C ILE A 343 -3.75 -6.79 -35.88
#